data_AF-A0A7K2S332-F1
#
_entry.id   AF-A0A7K2S332-F1
#
_cell.length_a   1.000
_cell.length_b   1.000
_cell.length_c   1.000
_cell.angle_alpha   90.00
_cell.angle_beta   90.00
_cell.angle_gamma   90.00
#
_symmetry.space_group_name_H-M   'P 1'
#
loop_
_entity.id
_entity.type
_entity.pdbx_description
1 polymer ?
#
loop_
_entity_poly.entity_id
_entity_poly.type
_entity_poly.pdbx_seq_one_letter_code
_entity_poly.pdbx_strand_id
1 'polypeptide(L)'
;MWRLGPGLRVCSSAVLGGGIGTRAWILNAQVPGGYPRLDPDRHLAEIAAAEGLTGPGAGLMTAADVAAYTTGQDGGVTATVTAGLGVRGWAAAPETASPDTCPGPARAPASPFRPGTVNIVVTLPVALSDAALVNAVATATEAKVQALLGAGLDCSGTPTDAVCVAAPEPGPDGGEPFAGPRSAWGARIARAVHTAVLAGARTAP
;
A
#
# COMPACT_ATOMS: atom_id res chain seq x y z
N MET A 1 -6.29 -9.93 -4.58
CA MET A 1 -7.10 -9.11 -5.51
C MET A 1 -8.35 -8.62 -4.78
N TRP A 2 -8.88 -7.46 -5.16
CA TRP A 2 -10.14 -6.92 -4.62
C TRP A 2 -11.09 -6.60 -5.77
N ARG A 3 -12.29 -7.19 -5.75
CA ARG A 3 -13.39 -6.84 -6.66
C ARG A 3 -14.32 -5.89 -5.90
N LEU A 4 -14.24 -4.60 -6.24
CA LEU A 4 -14.82 -3.51 -5.47
C LEU A 4 -16.32 -3.30 -5.75
N GLY A 5 -16.81 -3.75 -6.91
CA GLY A 5 -18.16 -3.45 -7.37
C GLY A 5 -18.32 -1.99 -7.82
N PRO A 6 -19.51 -1.59 -8.30
CA PRO A 6 -19.79 -0.20 -8.67
C PRO A 6 -19.86 0.71 -7.44
N GLY A 7 -19.61 2.01 -7.63
CA GLY A 7 -19.79 3.03 -6.59
C GLY A 7 -18.64 3.13 -5.59
N LEU A 8 -17.48 2.54 -5.87
CA LEU A 8 -16.25 2.79 -5.11
C LEU A 8 -15.28 3.66 -5.91
N ARG A 9 -14.64 4.58 -5.18
CA ARG A 9 -13.53 5.40 -5.64
C ARG A 9 -12.27 5.09 -4.84
N VAL A 10 -11.12 5.20 -5.51
CA VAL A 10 -9.82 4.90 -4.92
C VAL A 10 -8.90 6.09 -5.10
N CYS A 11 -8.19 6.46 -4.04
CA CYS A 11 -6.99 7.29 -4.12
C CYS A 11 -5.78 6.38 -4.06
N SER A 12 -4.97 6.39 -5.13
CA SER A 12 -3.96 5.38 -5.38
C SER A 12 -2.64 5.98 -5.83
N SER A 13 -1.52 5.45 -5.33
CA SER A 13 -0.18 5.67 -5.89
C SER A 13 0.29 4.51 -6.77
N ALA A 14 -0.62 3.60 -7.14
CA ALA A 14 -0.29 2.43 -7.93
C ALA A 14 0.13 2.78 -9.36
N VAL A 15 0.98 1.93 -9.95
CA VAL A 15 1.55 2.14 -11.29
C VAL A 15 0.46 2.18 -12.36
N LEU A 16 -0.50 1.25 -12.29
CA LEU A 16 -1.70 1.30 -13.12
C LEU A 16 -2.84 1.95 -12.34
N GLY A 17 -3.50 2.94 -12.94
CA GLY A 17 -4.71 3.55 -12.38
C GLY A 17 -4.49 4.35 -11.09
N GLY A 18 -3.31 4.98 -10.95
CA GLY A 18 -3.02 5.94 -9.89
C GLY A 18 -3.92 7.19 -9.91
N GLY A 19 -3.72 8.06 -8.92
CA GLY A 19 -4.57 9.22 -8.68
C GLY A 19 -5.89 8.87 -8.01
N ILE A 20 -6.84 9.79 -8.12
CA ILE A 20 -8.20 9.64 -7.58
C ILE A 20 -9.16 9.29 -8.71
N GLY A 21 -9.98 8.26 -8.51
CA GLY A 21 -11.09 7.99 -9.42
C GLY A 21 -11.85 6.72 -9.09
N THR A 22 -12.91 6.48 -9.85
CA THR A 22 -13.74 5.28 -9.71
C THR A 22 -12.93 4.03 -10.10
N ARG A 23 -13.04 2.95 -9.32
CA ARG A 23 -12.34 1.69 -9.61
C ARG A 23 -13.25 0.50 -9.31
N ALA A 24 -13.35 -0.41 -10.27
CA ALA A 24 -14.06 -1.67 -10.13
C ALA A 24 -13.20 -2.76 -9.46
N TRP A 25 -11.87 -2.59 -9.47
CA TRP A 25 -10.95 -3.56 -8.90
C TRP A 25 -9.63 -2.93 -8.43
N ILE A 26 -8.99 -3.60 -7.47
CA ILE A 26 -7.59 -3.39 -7.09
C ILE A 26 -6.86 -4.73 -7.27
N LEU A 27 -5.66 -4.68 -7.84
CA LEU A 27 -4.78 -5.83 -8.02
C LEU A 27 -3.44 -5.53 -7.36
N ASN A 28 -2.92 -6.46 -6.56
CA ASN A 28 -1.53 -6.46 -6.13
C ASN A 28 -0.87 -7.69 -6.76
N ALA A 29 -0.13 -7.49 -7.85
CA ALA A 29 0.44 -8.57 -8.64
C ALA A 29 1.85 -8.92 -8.16
N GLN A 30 2.12 -10.21 -7.99
CA GLN A 30 3.48 -10.68 -7.74
C GLN A 30 4.25 -10.76 -9.06
N VAL A 31 5.46 -10.22 -9.07
CA VAL A 31 6.38 -10.26 -10.21
C VAL A 31 7.74 -10.82 -9.77
N PRO A 32 8.57 -11.35 -10.69
CA PRO A 32 9.92 -11.78 -10.33
C PRO A 32 10.78 -10.59 -9.87
N GLY A 33 11.77 -10.90 -9.04
CA GLY A 33 12.84 -9.96 -8.71
C GLY A 33 13.61 -9.51 -9.95
N GLY A 34 14.04 -8.24 -9.96
CA GLY A 34 14.70 -7.64 -11.13
C GLY A 34 13.77 -7.46 -12.33
N TYR A 35 12.49 -7.16 -12.04
CA TYR A 35 11.41 -6.99 -13.03
C TYR A 35 11.89 -6.31 -14.33
N PRO A 36 11.91 -7.04 -15.47
CA PRO A 36 12.69 -6.64 -16.65
C PRO A 36 11.94 -5.74 -17.62
N ARG A 37 10.62 -5.56 -17.42
CA ARG A 37 9.76 -4.83 -18.35
C ARG A 37 9.78 -3.34 -18.06
N LEU A 38 9.74 -2.54 -19.12
CA LEU A 38 9.68 -1.07 -19.08
C LEU A 38 8.25 -0.54 -19.20
N ASP A 39 7.26 -1.42 -19.34
CA ASP A 39 5.82 -1.14 -19.48
C ASP A 39 4.98 -1.81 -18.37
N PRO A 40 5.26 -1.52 -17.08
CA PRO A 40 4.62 -2.18 -15.94
C PRO A 40 3.09 -2.00 -15.88
N ASP A 41 2.59 -0.85 -16.31
CA ASP A 41 1.17 -0.54 -16.41
C ASP A 41 0.45 -1.43 -17.42
N ARG A 42 1.05 -1.63 -18.61
CA ARG A 42 0.53 -2.54 -19.63
C ARG A 42 0.54 -3.98 -19.15
N HIS A 43 1.62 -4.42 -18.50
CA HIS A 43 1.68 -5.77 -17.93
C HIS A 43 0.60 -5.99 -16.87
N LEU A 44 0.36 -5.01 -15.99
CA LEU A 44 -0.71 -5.09 -15.00
C LEU A 44 -2.09 -5.17 -15.64
N ALA A 45 -2.31 -4.47 -16.76
CA ALA A 45 -3.55 -4.58 -17.52
C ALA A 45 -3.71 -5.99 -18.15
N GLU A 46 -2.63 -6.58 -18.65
CA GLU A 46 -2.61 -7.96 -19.18
C GLU A 46 -2.93 -8.98 -18.06
N ILE A 47 -2.32 -8.85 -16.88
CA ILE A 47 -2.62 -9.70 -15.72
C ILE A 47 -4.08 -9.52 -15.29
N ALA A 48 -4.56 -8.27 -15.19
CA ALA A 48 -5.94 -7.99 -14.83
C ALA A 48 -6.95 -8.62 -15.81
N ALA A 49 -6.68 -8.52 -17.12
CA ALA A 49 -7.49 -9.14 -18.15
C ALA A 49 -7.51 -10.67 -18.04
N ALA A 50 -6.36 -11.30 -17.78
CA ALA A 50 -6.25 -12.75 -17.57
C ALA A 50 -7.07 -13.24 -16.35
N GLU A 51 -7.18 -12.40 -15.31
CA GLU A 51 -8.00 -12.65 -14.11
C GLU A 51 -9.48 -12.27 -14.28
N GLY A 52 -9.90 -11.88 -15.49
CA GLY A 52 -11.28 -11.45 -15.76
C GLY A 52 -11.68 -10.20 -14.97
N LEU A 53 -10.73 -9.29 -14.73
CA LEU A 53 -10.99 -7.97 -14.15
C LEU A 53 -11.29 -6.98 -15.27
N THR A 54 -12.50 -6.43 -15.26
CA THR A 54 -12.99 -5.52 -16.30
C THR A 54 -13.27 -4.13 -15.75
N GLY A 55 -13.18 -3.11 -16.60
CA GLY A 55 -13.40 -1.72 -16.21
C GLY A 55 -12.18 -1.07 -15.55
N PRO A 56 -12.31 0.17 -15.07
CA PRO A 56 -11.20 0.91 -14.48
C PRO A 56 -10.73 0.23 -13.19
N GLY A 57 -9.42 0.13 -12.99
CA GLY A 57 -8.86 -0.47 -11.78
C GLY A 57 -7.49 0.08 -11.42
N ALA A 58 -7.00 -0.31 -10.25
CA ALA A 58 -5.70 0.10 -9.73
C ALA A 58 -4.79 -1.13 -9.57
N GLY A 59 -3.63 -1.11 -10.22
CA GLY A 59 -2.67 -2.20 -10.22
C GLY A 59 -1.39 -1.83 -9.49
N LEU A 60 -1.19 -2.42 -8.31
CA LEU A 60 0.09 -2.47 -7.62
C LEU A 60 0.86 -3.70 -8.11
N MET A 61 2.17 -3.64 -8.01
CA MET A 61 3.03 -4.78 -8.29
C MET A 61 4.13 -4.89 -7.24
N THR A 62 4.62 -6.10 -7.03
CA THR A 62 5.63 -6.36 -6.02
C THR A 62 6.38 -7.66 -6.28
N ALA A 63 7.66 -7.69 -5.92
CA ALA A 63 8.44 -8.92 -5.89
C ALA A 63 8.35 -9.68 -4.56
N ALA A 64 7.67 -9.11 -3.55
CA ALA A 64 7.37 -9.79 -2.31
C ALA A 64 6.28 -10.85 -2.53
N ASP A 65 6.26 -11.86 -1.67
CA ASP A 65 5.21 -12.88 -1.68
C ASP A 65 3.86 -12.24 -1.32
N VAL A 66 2.94 -12.17 -2.30
CA VAL A 66 1.62 -11.56 -2.10
C VAL A 66 0.71 -12.43 -1.23
N ALA A 67 0.99 -13.72 -1.06
CA ALA A 67 0.24 -14.61 -0.17
C ALA A 67 0.61 -14.40 1.30
N ALA A 68 1.81 -13.88 1.58
CA ALA A 68 2.28 -13.52 2.92
C ALA A 68 1.74 -12.17 3.43
N TYR A 69 0.58 -11.74 2.94
CA TYR A 69 -0.01 -10.48 3.35
C TYR A 69 -0.46 -10.53 4.82
N THR A 70 -0.49 -9.35 5.44
CA THR A 70 -0.98 -9.15 6.80
C THR A 70 -2.16 -8.19 6.78
N THR A 71 -2.99 -8.23 7.82
CA THR A 71 -4.19 -7.39 7.90
C THR A 71 -4.30 -6.70 9.26
N GLY A 72 -5.01 -5.59 9.26
CA GLY A 72 -5.38 -4.86 10.46
C GLY A 72 -6.77 -4.28 10.28
N GLN A 73 -7.53 -4.23 11.36
CA GLN A 73 -8.92 -3.75 11.34
C GLN A 73 -9.18 -2.82 12.51
N ASP A 74 -9.95 -1.77 12.26
CA ASP A 74 -10.40 -0.85 13.31
C ASP A 74 -11.66 -0.10 12.86
N GLY A 75 -12.76 -0.22 13.62
CA GLY A 75 -13.98 0.57 13.40
C GLY A 75 -14.54 0.52 11.96
N GLY A 76 -14.50 -0.65 11.31
CA GLY A 76 -14.97 -0.87 9.94
C GLY A 76 -13.91 -0.61 8.86
N VAL A 77 -12.75 -0.06 9.20
CA VAL A 77 -11.60 0.05 8.30
C VAL A 77 -10.86 -1.28 8.26
N THR A 78 -10.48 -1.73 7.07
CA THR A 78 -9.56 -2.87 6.88
C THR A 78 -8.35 -2.42 6.08
N ALA A 79 -7.16 -2.65 6.61
CA ALA A 79 -5.89 -2.51 5.91
C ALA A 79 -5.34 -3.89 5.58
N THR A 80 -4.92 -4.10 4.34
CA THR A 80 -4.18 -5.28 3.88
C THR A 80 -2.81 -4.85 3.38
N VAL A 81 -1.75 -5.49 3.86
CA VAL A 81 -0.37 -5.08 3.60
C VAL A 81 0.45 -6.26 3.09
N THR A 82 1.14 -6.06 1.96
CA THR A 82 2.22 -6.93 1.51
C THR A 82 3.53 -6.18 1.70
N ALA A 83 4.46 -6.77 2.45
CA ALA A 83 5.73 -6.13 2.77
C ALA A 83 6.92 -7.03 2.38
N GLY A 84 7.86 -6.46 1.65
CA GLY A 84 9.21 -6.98 1.48
C GLY A 84 10.18 -5.89 1.90
N LEU A 85 10.92 -6.11 2.98
CA LEU A 85 11.69 -5.07 3.67
C LEU A 85 13.20 -5.27 3.50
N GLY A 86 13.60 -6.04 2.49
CA GLY A 86 14.98 -6.34 2.23
C GLY A 86 15.77 -5.17 1.64
N VAL A 87 15.09 -4.22 0.98
CA VAL A 87 15.62 -2.89 0.63
C VAL A 87 14.70 -1.82 1.24
N ARG A 88 15.22 -1.00 2.15
CA ARG A 88 14.44 -0.03 2.93
C ARG A 88 15.31 1.15 3.35
N GLY A 89 14.72 2.32 3.59
CA GLY A 89 15.49 3.48 4.02
C GLY A 89 14.65 4.71 4.34
N TRP A 90 15.34 5.82 4.60
CA TRP A 90 14.73 7.13 4.82
C TRP A 90 14.46 7.83 3.49
N ALA A 91 13.25 8.35 3.32
CA ALA A 91 12.81 8.98 2.07
C ALA A 91 13.62 10.24 1.72
N ALA A 92 14.22 10.91 2.71
CA ALA A 92 15.04 12.11 2.54
C ALA A 92 16.55 11.82 2.80
N ALA A 93 16.99 10.58 2.65
CA ALA A 93 18.41 10.24 2.75
C ALA A 93 19.20 10.90 1.60
N PRO A 94 20.47 11.31 1.84
CA PRO A 94 21.32 11.84 0.78
C PRO A 94 21.58 10.78 -0.30
N GLU A 95 21.78 11.19 -1.56
CA GLU A 95 22.03 10.28 -2.69
C GLU A 95 23.22 9.32 -2.47
N THR A 96 24.17 9.70 -1.61
CA THR A 96 25.33 8.90 -1.25
C THR A 96 25.03 7.76 -0.26
N ALA A 97 23.85 7.75 0.35
CA ALA A 97 23.43 6.66 1.23
C ALA A 97 22.96 5.48 0.37
N SER A 98 23.66 4.34 0.44
CA SER A 98 23.17 3.12 -0.20
C SER A 98 21.88 2.68 0.50
N PRO A 99 20.84 2.25 -0.24
CA PRO A 99 19.57 1.81 0.36
C PRO A 99 19.70 0.54 1.21
N ASP A 100 20.86 -0.12 1.17
CA ASP A 100 21.21 -1.27 2.00
C ASP A 100 21.84 -0.89 3.36
N THR A 101 21.94 0.39 3.71
CA THR A 101 22.66 0.85 4.91
C THR A 101 21.90 0.70 6.23
N CYS A 102 20.62 0.31 6.24
CA CYS A 102 19.89 0.05 7.48
C CYS A 102 20.40 -1.24 8.14
N PRO A 103 21.11 -1.19 9.29
CA PRO A 103 21.65 -2.38 9.92
C PRO A 103 20.51 -3.30 10.39
N GLY A 104 20.52 -4.55 9.93
CA GLY A 104 19.63 -5.61 10.38
C GLY A 104 20.44 -6.91 10.57
N PRO A 105 19.95 -7.88 11.37
CA PRO A 105 20.69 -9.11 11.62
C PRO A 105 20.93 -9.85 10.30
N ALA A 106 22.20 -10.17 10.02
CA ALA A 106 22.58 -10.93 8.85
C ALA A 106 21.95 -12.33 8.91
N ARG A 107 20.91 -12.58 8.11
CA ARG A 107 20.38 -13.92 7.85
C ARG A 107 20.88 -14.45 6.51
N ALA A 108 21.03 -15.78 6.48
CA ALA A 108 21.60 -16.69 5.49
C ALA A 108 21.31 -16.35 4.00
N PRO A 109 22.10 -16.88 3.03
CA PRO A 109 22.07 -16.42 1.65
C PRO A 109 20.79 -16.93 0.97
N ALA A 110 19.78 -16.07 0.86
CA ALA A 110 18.58 -16.30 0.09
C ALA A 110 18.50 -15.24 -1.00
N SER A 111 18.56 -15.66 -2.27
CA SER A 111 18.38 -14.87 -3.51
C SER A 111 19.22 -13.58 -3.63
N PRO A 112 19.90 -13.31 -4.76
CA PRO A 112 20.56 -12.01 -4.94
C PRO A 112 19.58 -10.83 -4.93
N PHE A 113 18.28 -11.08 -5.10
CA PHE A 113 17.24 -10.05 -5.09
C PHE A 113 16.42 -10.07 -3.80
N ARG A 114 16.41 -8.92 -3.11
CA ARG A 114 15.64 -8.63 -1.90
C ARG A 114 14.51 -7.64 -2.25
N PRO A 115 13.23 -8.00 -2.13
CA PRO A 115 12.14 -7.06 -2.38
C PRO A 115 12.20 -5.84 -1.44
N GLY A 116 11.91 -4.66 -1.98
CA GLY A 116 11.79 -3.40 -1.24
C GLY A 116 10.47 -2.72 -1.57
N THR A 117 9.42 -3.14 -0.87
CA THR A 117 8.02 -2.73 -1.09
C THR A 117 7.20 -2.81 0.19
N VAL A 118 6.30 -1.84 0.40
CA VAL A 118 5.18 -1.91 1.33
C VAL A 118 3.94 -1.46 0.58
N ASN A 119 3.20 -2.43 0.05
CA ASN A 119 1.95 -2.20 -0.67
C ASN A 119 0.78 -2.28 0.32
N ILE A 120 0.03 -1.18 0.46
CA ILE A 120 -1.05 -1.03 1.43
C ILE A 120 -2.37 -0.82 0.68
N VAL A 121 -3.37 -1.65 0.95
CA VAL A 121 -4.74 -1.46 0.48
C VAL A 121 -5.64 -1.25 1.69
N VAL A 122 -6.27 -0.08 1.77
CA VAL A 122 -7.23 0.30 2.80
C VAL A 122 -8.63 0.32 2.20
N THR A 123 -9.58 -0.30 2.88
CA THR A 123 -11.01 -0.22 2.57
C THR A 123 -11.76 0.35 3.78
N LEU A 124 -12.74 1.21 3.54
CA LEU A 124 -13.54 1.82 4.59
C LEU A 124 -15.00 2.00 4.13
N PRO A 125 -15.98 2.00 5.05
CA PRO A 125 -17.39 1.94 4.71
C PRO A 125 -18.04 3.31 4.48
N VAL A 126 -17.28 4.41 4.55
CA VAL A 126 -17.80 5.77 4.37
C VAL A 126 -17.17 6.46 3.19
N ALA A 127 -17.95 7.29 2.51
CA ALA A 127 -17.44 8.18 1.50
C ALA A 127 -16.52 9.23 2.11
N LEU A 128 -15.45 9.56 1.40
CA LEU A 128 -14.50 10.62 1.73
C LEU A 128 -14.55 11.68 0.64
N SER A 129 -14.37 12.94 1.04
CA SER A 129 -14.07 14.01 0.07
C SER A 129 -12.71 13.76 -0.61
N ASP A 130 -12.43 14.46 -1.72
CA ASP A 130 -11.15 14.37 -2.41
C ASP A 130 -9.98 14.73 -1.50
N ALA A 131 -10.13 15.81 -0.71
CA ALA A 131 -9.14 16.22 0.26
C ALA A 131 -8.94 15.17 1.37
N ALA A 132 -10.04 14.57 1.85
CA ALA A 132 -9.97 13.51 2.85
C ALA A 132 -9.30 12.24 2.29
N LEU A 133 -9.51 11.88 1.02
CA LEU A 133 -8.81 10.75 0.40
C LEU A 133 -7.30 10.96 0.35
N VAL A 134 -6.84 12.14 -0.06
CA VAL A 134 -5.40 12.47 -0.04
C VAL A 134 -4.88 12.44 1.40
N ASN A 135 -5.64 13.00 2.35
CA ASN A 135 -5.27 13.00 3.76
C ASN A 135 -5.22 11.58 4.36
N ALA A 136 -6.07 10.66 3.89
CA ALA A 136 -6.05 9.25 4.29
C ALA A 136 -4.76 8.55 3.83
N VAL A 137 -4.27 8.85 2.62
CA VAL A 137 -2.97 8.34 2.14
C VAL A 137 -1.81 8.85 3.00
N ALA A 138 -1.83 10.14 3.38
CA ALA A 138 -0.84 10.69 4.30
C ALA A 138 -0.89 9.99 5.67
N THR A 139 -2.09 9.80 6.22
CA THR A 139 -2.30 9.11 7.51
C THR A 139 -1.84 7.66 7.47
N ALA A 140 -2.13 6.93 6.39
CA ALA A 140 -1.62 5.57 6.20
C ALA A 140 -0.08 5.55 6.11
N THR A 141 0.52 6.57 5.48
CA THR A 141 1.97 6.72 5.39
C THR A 141 2.61 6.98 6.76
N GLU A 142 2.06 7.90 7.56
CA GLU A 142 2.52 8.15 8.94
C GLU A 142 2.43 6.89 9.81
N ALA A 143 1.30 6.18 9.74
CA ALA A 143 1.11 4.94 10.48
C ALA A 143 2.07 3.83 10.07
N LYS A 144 2.39 3.74 8.77
CA LYS A 144 3.43 2.83 8.25
C LYS A 144 4.79 3.16 8.86
N VAL A 145 5.21 4.43 8.83
CA VAL A 145 6.50 4.85 9.43
C VAL A 145 6.54 4.49 10.91
N GLN A 146 5.48 4.82 11.65
CA GLN A 146 5.39 4.50 13.08
C GLN A 146 5.51 2.99 13.34
N ALA A 147 4.87 2.16 12.51
CA ALA A 147 4.94 0.71 12.64
C ALA A 147 6.33 0.14 12.31
N LEU A 148 7.01 0.67 11.28
CA LEU A 148 8.38 0.27 10.92
C LEU A 148 9.35 0.60 12.06
N LEU A 149 9.27 1.82 12.61
CA LEU A 149 10.06 2.22 13.78
C LEU A 149 9.72 1.36 15.01
N GLY A 150 8.44 1.07 15.23
CA GLY A 150 7.98 0.16 16.30
C GLY A 150 8.42 -1.29 16.13
N ALA A 151 8.81 -1.70 14.93
CA ALA A 151 9.46 -2.99 14.65
C ALA A 151 10.99 -2.94 14.84
N GLY A 152 11.55 -1.79 15.22
CA GLY A 152 13.00 -1.58 15.36
C GLY A 152 13.71 -1.32 14.03
N LEU A 153 12.98 -0.98 12.97
CA LEU A 153 13.56 -0.68 11.65
C LEU A 153 13.78 0.83 11.51
N ASP A 154 15.00 1.23 11.22
CA ASP A 154 15.38 2.62 11.01
C ASP A 154 15.10 3.06 9.56
N CYS A 155 13.83 3.18 9.20
CA CYS A 155 13.40 3.56 7.85
C CYS A 155 11.98 4.15 7.83
N SER A 156 11.70 4.98 6.83
CA SER A 156 10.34 5.48 6.56
C SER A 156 9.55 4.62 5.57
N GLY A 157 10.21 3.67 4.91
CA GLY A 157 9.59 2.84 3.88
C GLY A 157 10.62 2.21 2.97
N THR A 158 10.18 1.89 1.76
CA THR A 158 10.99 1.25 0.73
C THR A 158 10.86 1.98 -0.62
N PRO A 159 11.72 1.69 -1.61
CA PRO A 159 11.71 2.40 -2.89
C PRO A 159 10.42 2.27 -3.71
N THR A 160 9.65 1.19 -3.51
CA THR A 160 8.47 0.88 -4.33
C THR A 160 7.17 0.78 -3.52
N ASP A 161 7.12 1.47 -2.37
CA ASP A 161 5.88 1.55 -1.57
C ASP A 161 4.70 2.08 -2.40
N ALA A 162 3.53 1.49 -2.20
CA ALA A 162 2.30 1.98 -2.81
C ALA A 162 1.11 1.90 -1.84
N VAL A 163 0.20 2.86 -1.96
CA VAL A 163 -1.00 2.95 -1.11
C VAL A 163 -2.24 3.09 -1.99
N CYS A 164 -3.28 2.34 -1.67
CA CYS A 164 -4.63 2.47 -2.22
C CYS A 164 -5.62 2.64 -1.07
N VAL A 165 -6.41 3.71 -1.09
CA VAL A 165 -7.52 3.92 -0.16
C VAL A 165 -8.83 3.86 -0.95
N ALA A 166 -9.63 2.83 -0.73
CA ALA A 166 -10.92 2.59 -1.39
C ALA A 166 -12.08 2.95 -0.46
N ALA A 167 -12.92 3.86 -0.92
CA ALA A 167 -14.09 4.37 -0.21
C ALA A 167 -15.30 4.44 -1.15
N PRO A 168 -16.53 4.37 -0.63
CA PRO A 168 -17.73 4.71 -1.39
C PRO A 168 -17.63 6.06 -2.10
N GLU A 169 -18.26 6.18 -3.26
CA GLU A 169 -18.49 7.46 -3.89
C GLU A 169 -19.37 8.34 -2.99
N PRO A 170 -19.04 9.64 -2.87
CA PRO A 170 -19.87 10.56 -2.10
C PRO A 170 -21.26 10.70 -2.74
N GLY A 171 -22.28 10.62 -1.89
CA GLY A 171 -23.65 10.94 -2.27
C GLY A 171 -23.89 12.46 -2.31
N PRO A 172 -25.15 12.90 -2.40
CA PRO A 172 -25.51 14.32 -2.41
C PRO A 172 -25.01 15.10 -1.19
N ASP A 173 -24.93 14.44 -0.02
CA ASP A 173 -24.44 15.02 1.23
C ASP A 173 -22.90 15.12 1.28
N GLY A 174 -22.21 14.72 0.21
CA GLY A 174 -20.77 14.69 0.12
C GLY A 174 -20.15 13.47 0.81
N GLY A 175 -18.87 13.60 1.16
CA GLY A 175 -18.13 12.62 1.94
C GLY A 175 -17.49 13.27 3.15
N GLU A 176 -17.04 12.45 4.09
CA GLU A 176 -16.34 12.91 5.29
C GLU A 176 -15.20 13.86 4.89
N PRO A 177 -15.12 15.07 5.47
CA PRO A 177 -14.18 16.10 5.03
C PRO A 177 -12.76 15.87 5.53
N PHE A 178 -12.57 14.99 6.53
CA PHE A 178 -11.28 14.76 7.17
C PHE A 178 -10.96 13.27 7.28
N ALA A 179 -9.70 12.93 7.04
CA ALA A 179 -9.16 11.60 7.30
C ALA A 179 -7.77 11.64 7.93
N GLY A 180 -7.44 12.73 8.63
CA GLY A 180 -6.19 12.89 9.38
C GLY A 180 -6.18 12.07 10.68
N PRO A 181 -5.02 11.85 11.33
CA PRO A 181 -4.88 10.91 12.46
C PRO A 181 -5.77 11.19 13.68
N ARG A 182 -6.31 12.41 13.81
CA ARG A 182 -7.21 12.83 14.90
C ARG A 182 -8.69 12.86 14.52
N SER A 183 -9.01 12.70 13.24
CA SER A 183 -10.39 12.55 12.76
C SER A 183 -10.92 11.14 13.08
N ALA A 184 -12.25 10.98 13.10
CA ALA A 184 -12.87 9.70 13.41
C ALA A 184 -12.38 8.57 12.47
N TRP A 185 -12.37 8.80 11.16
CA TRP A 185 -11.95 7.81 10.18
C TRP A 185 -10.44 7.74 10.01
N GLY A 186 -9.72 8.86 10.06
CA GLY A 186 -8.26 8.83 9.97
C GLY A 186 -7.59 8.11 11.13
N ALA A 187 -8.09 8.26 12.36
CA ALA A 187 -7.58 7.52 13.50
C ALA A 187 -7.77 5.99 13.35
N ARG A 188 -8.87 5.56 12.73
CA ARG A 188 -9.16 4.15 12.43
C ARG A 188 -8.22 3.62 11.34
N ILE A 189 -8.03 4.38 10.27
CA ILE A 189 -7.05 4.08 9.21
C ILE A 189 -5.65 3.93 9.80
N ALA A 190 -5.23 4.87 10.63
CA ALA A 190 -3.91 4.83 11.26
C ALA A 190 -3.71 3.54 12.08
N ARG A 191 -4.67 3.17 12.95
CA ARG A 191 -4.58 1.95 13.77
C ARG A 191 -4.59 0.67 12.93
N ALA A 192 -5.48 0.59 11.93
CA ALA A 192 -5.56 -0.56 11.04
C ALA A 192 -4.26 -0.75 10.24
N VAL A 193 -3.75 0.32 9.63
CA VAL A 193 -2.49 0.29 8.87
C VAL A 193 -1.31 -0.03 9.77
N HIS A 194 -1.18 0.64 10.92
CA HIS A 194 -0.11 0.38 11.87
C HIS A 194 -0.06 -1.10 12.28
N THR A 195 -1.23 -1.67 12.61
CA THR A 195 -1.34 -3.09 13.00
C THR A 195 -0.87 -4.02 11.89
N ALA A 196 -1.35 -3.81 10.66
CA ALA A 196 -0.98 -4.62 9.51
C ALA A 196 0.52 -4.50 9.20
N VAL A 197 1.04 -3.26 9.09
CA VAL A 197 2.45 -3.02 8.79
C VAL A 197 3.37 -3.58 9.87
N LEU A 198 3.02 -3.44 11.16
CA LEU A 198 3.84 -3.98 12.25
C LEU A 198 3.90 -5.52 12.20
N ALA A 199 2.78 -6.17 11.92
CA ALA A 199 2.73 -7.62 11.74
C ALA A 199 3.58 -8.07 10.54
N GLY A 200 3.45 -7.37 9.40
CA GLY A 200 4.25 -7.61 8.20
C GLY A 200 5.75 -7.41 8.47
N ALA A 201 6.13 -6.34 9.17
CA ALA A 201 7.52 -6.04 9.47
C ALA A 201 8.21 -7.06 10.38
N ARG A 202 7.46 -7.71 11.27
CA ARG A 202 7.99 -8.76 12.16
C ARG A 202 8.14 -10.12 11.48
N THR A 203 7.49 -10.31 10.34
CA THR A 203 7.44 -11.59 9.61
C THR A 203 8.14 -11.54 8.27
N ALA A 204 8.34 -10.34 7.71
CA ALA A 204 9.05 -10.13 6.46
C ALA A 204 10.52 -10.55 6.59
N PRO A 205 11.05 -11.26 5.58
CA PRO A 205 12.45 -11.70 5.53
C PRO A 205 13.45 -10.57 5.29
#